data_AF-A0A936TP09-F1
#
_entry.id   AF-A0A936TP09-F1
#
_cell.length_a   1.000
_cell.length_b   1.000
_cell.length_c   1.000
_cell.angle_alpha   90.00
_cell.angle_beta   90.00
_cell.angle_gamma   90.00
#
_symmetry.space_group_name_H-M   'P 1'
#
loop_
_entity.id
_entity.type
_entity.pdbx_description
1 polymer ?
#
loop_
_entity_poly.entity_id
_entity_poly.type
_entity_poly.pdbx_seq_one_letter_code
_entity_poly.pdbx_strand_id
1 'polypeptide(L)'
;MNKHALSGQREYFRMVHGVTLRLIGSFSDSDLDFRPQSGMRSVRDLILHIYGAEKAMSEGVVAGRITVEEENKGLPESEEAKPVIATLKTVADAQDYARRCHRRPTMHLRL
;
A
#
# COMPACT_ATOMS: atom_id res chain seq x y z
N MET A 1 9.66 6.71 -22.72
CA MET A 1 8.31 7.08 -22.25
C MET A 1 8.19 8.60 -22.29
N ASN A 2 7.05 9.16 -22.72
CA ASN A 2 6.86 10.62 -22.83
C ASN A 2 6.00 11.17 -21.68
N LYS A 3 5.92 12.51 -21.56
CA LYS A 3 5.17 13.18 -20.49
C LYS A 3 3.67 12.82 -20.48
N HIS A 4 3.08 12.64 -21.65
CA HIS A 4 1.66 12.26 -21.78
C HIS A 4 1.41 10.86 -21.22
N ALA A 5 2.25 9.87 -21.56
CA ALA A 5 2.15 8.51 -21.05
C ALA A 5 2.31 8.47 -19.52
N LEU A 6 3.29 9.21 -18.97
CA LEU A 6 3.49 9.33 -17.52
C LEU A 6 2.28 9.96 -16.81
N SER A 7 1.69 10.99 -17.41
CA SER A 7 0.48 11.63 -16.86
C SER A 7 -0.71 10.67 -16.86
N GLY A 8 -0.89 9.91 -17.95
CA GLY A 8 -1.93 8.88 -18.03
C GLY A 8 -1.75 7.76 -16.99
N GLN A 9 -0.53 7.27 -16.80
CA GLN A 9 -0.23 6.29 -15.76
C GLN A 9 -0.53 6.83 -14.36
N ARG A 10 -0.13 8.08 -14.08
CA ARG A 10 -0.42 8.72 -12.79
C ARG A 10 -1.93 8.83 -12.53
N GLU A 11 -2.71 9.24 -13.52
CA GLU A 11 -4.18 9.30 -13.38
C GLU A 11 -4.81 7.91 -13.17
N TYR A 12 -4.27 6.88 -13.83
CA TYR A 12 -4.67 5.51 -13.59
C TYR A 12 -4.41 5.07 -12.14
N PHE A 13 -3.20 5.30 -11.61
CA PHE A 13 -2.89 4.98 -10.21
C PHE A 13 -3.77 5.75 -9.22
N ARG A 14 -4.07 7.03 -9.51
CA ARG A 14 -5.01 7.83 -8.70
C ARG A 14 -6.42 7.23 -8.69
N MET A 15 -6.90 6.77 -9.85
CA MET A 15 -8.19 6.09 -9.96
C MET A 15 -8.21 4.78 -9.17
N VAL A 16 -7.20 3.91 -9.36
CA VAL A 16 -7.07 2.63 -8.65
C VAL A 16 -7.03 2.87 -7.15
N HIS A 17 -6.22 3.80 -6.66
CA HIS A 17 -6.18 4.17 -5.24
C HIS A 17 -7.56 4.58 -4.71
N GLY A 18 -8.29 5.42 -5.45
CA GLY A 18 -9.63 5.84 -5.07
C GLY A 18 -10.64 4.69 -4.98
N VAL A 19 -10.59 3.73 -5.91
CA VAL A 19 -11.40 2.51 -5.86
C VAL A 19 -11.02 1.64 -4.67
N THR A 20 -9.72 1.41 -4.47
CA THR A 20 -9.20 0.59 -3.37
C THR A 20 -9.56 1.18 -2.00
N LEU A 21 -9.47 2.50 -1.82
CA LEU A 21 -9.90 3.15 -0.57
C LEU A 21 -11.38 2.93 -0.25
N ARG A 22 -12.25 2.96 -1.26
CA ARG A 22 -13.68 2.68 -1.08
C ARG A 22 -13.91 1.21 -0.73
N LEU A 23 -13.20 0.30 -1.37
CA LEU A 23 -13.24 -1.13 -1.04
C LEU A 23 -12.83 -1.36 0.42
N ILE A 24 -11.71 -0.79 0.86
CA ILE A 24 -11.27 -0.90 2.27
C ILE A 24 -12.36 -0.38 3.21
N GLY A 25 -12.98 0.75 2.88
CA GLY A 25 -14.06 1.35 3.67
C GLY A 25 -15.37 0.57 3.69
N SER A 26 -15.55 -0.44 2.83
CA SER A 26 -16.74 -1.30 2.84
C SER A 26 -16.63 -2.50 3.80
N PHE A 27 -15.43 -2.77 4.31
CA PHE A 27 -15.21 -3.80 5.32
C PHE A 27 -15.66 -3.33 6.70
N SER A 28 -15.97 -4.28 7.57
CA SER A 28 -15.95 -4.12 9.03
C SER A 28 -14.56 -4.39 9.59
N ASP A 29 -14.29 -3.98 10.83
CA ASP A 29 -13.01 -4.27 11.49
C ASP A 29 -12.75 -5.78 11.61
N SER A 30 -13.80 -6.59 11.80
CA SER A 30 -13.69 -8.05 11.85
C SER A 30 -13.32 -8.69 10.50
N ASP A 31 -13.67 -8.05 9.37
CA ASP A 31 -13.33 -8.58 8.05
C ASP A 31 -11.82 -8.49 7.77
N LEU A 32 -11.08 -7.63 8.49
CA LEU A 32 -9.64 -7.47 8.31
C LEU A 32 -8.85 -8.76 8.59
N ASP A 33 -9.39 -9.63 9.43
CA ASP A 33 -8.80 -10.93 9.78
C ASP A 33 -9.29 -12.08 8.91
N PHE A 34 -10.26 -11.84 8.01
CA PHE A 34 -10.76 -12.85 7.10
C PHE A 34 -9.63 -13.41 6.22
N ARG A 35 -9.58 -14.75 6.13
CA ARG A 35 -8.67 -15.50 5.26
C ARG A 35 -9.51 -16.43 4.38
N PRO A 36 -9.31 -16.45 3.05
CA PRO A 36 -10.05 -17.36 2.17
C PRO A 36 -9.83 -18.84 2.51
N GLN A 37 -8.63 -19.18 2.97
CA GLN A 37 -8.26 -20.48 3.52
C GLN A 37 -7.11 -20.33 4.51
N SER A 38 -6.88 -21.37 5.32
CA SER A 38 -5.74 -21.40 6.25
C SER A 38 -4.41 -21.19 5.51
N GLY A 39 -3.52 -20.38 6.09
CA GLY A 39 -2.20 -20.07 5.53
C GLY A 39 -2.18 -19.01 4.41
N MET A 40 -3.33 -18.54 3.90
CA MET A 40 -3.38 -17.39 2.99
C MET A 40 -3.41 -16.07 3.75
N ARG A 41 -2.83 -15.01 3.16
CA ARG A 41 -2.89 -13.62 3.65
C ARG A 41 -4.33 -13.19 3.94
N SER A 42 -4.53 -12.48 5.06
CA SER A 42 -5.82 -11.86 5.38
C SER A 42 -6.06 -10.59 4.56
N VAL A 43 -7.25 -10.02 4.68
CA VAL A 43 -7.55 -8.69 4.11
C VAL A 43 -6.55 -7.64 4.61
N ARG A 44 -6.23 -7.62 5.91
CA ARG A 44 -5.21 -6.71 6.50
C ARG A 44 -3.83 -6.90 5.86
N ASP A 45 -3.40 -8.16 5.72
CA ASP A 45 -2.11 -8.51 5.13
C ASP A 45 -2.02 -8.01 3.68
N LEU A 46 -3.10 -8.16 2.90
CA LEU A 46 -3.15 -7.70 1.51
C LEU A 46 -3.14 -6.18 1.39
N ILE A 47 -3.85 -5.46 2.27
CA ILE A 47 -3.83 -3.99 2.30
C ILE A 47 -2.41 -3.50 2.60
N LEU A 48 -1.74 -4.08 3.61
CA LEU A 48 -0.35 -3.78 3.90
C LEU A 48 0.53 -4.05 2.68
N HIS A 49 0.35 -5.20 2.04
CA HIS A 49 1.21 -5.57 0.92
C HIS A 49 1.15 -4.58 -0.24
N ILE A 50 -0.06 -4.22 -0.67
CA ILE A 50 -0.28 -3.30 -1.79
C ILE A 50 0.36 -1.94 -1.50
N TYR A 51 0.05 -1.34 -0.35
CA TYR A 51 0.48 0.01 -0.03
C TYR A 51 1.92 0.09 0.50
N GLY A 52 2.40 -0.97 1.15
CA GLY A 52 3.79 -1.11 1.56
C GLY A 52 4.72 -1.19 0.36
N ALA A 53 4.36 -1.98 -0.66
CA ALA A 53 5.10 -2.04 -1.92
C ALA A 53 5.11 -0.68 -2.66
N GLU A 54 3.96 -0.01 -2.76
CA GLU A 54 3.88 1.33 -3.36
C GLU A 54 4.81 2.33 -2.66
N LYS A 55 4.81 2.32 -1.32
CA LYS A 55 5.68 3.16 -0.50
C LYS A 55 7.16 2.83 -0.74
N ALA A 56 7.55 1.57 -0.67
CA ALA A 56 8.94 1.13 -0.85
C ALA A 56 9.48 1.51 -2.23
N MET A 57 8.71 1.27 -3.29
CA MET A 57 9.09 1.69 -4.66
C MET A 57 9.25 3.21 -4.76
N SER A 58 8.32 3.97 -4.17
CA SER A 58 8.36 5.44 -4.24
C SER A 58 9.55 6.02 -3.49
N GLU A 59 9.84 5.50 -2.29
CA GLU A 59 10.98 5.92 -1.48
C GLU A 59 12.30 5.52 -2.14
N GLY A 60 12.37 4.31 -2.69
CA GLY A 60 13.57 3.84 -3.35
C GLY A 60 13.88 4.56 -4.67
N VAL A 61 12.86 4.97 -5.42
CA VAL A 61 13.06 5.86 -6.60
C VAL A 61 13.68 7.19 -6.18
N VAL A 62 13.23 7.78 -5.07
CA VAL A 62 13.80 9.04 -4.55
C VAL A 62 15.23 8.83 -4.04
N ALA A 63 15.50 7.69 -3.41
CA ALA A 63 16.83 7.34 -2.90
C ALA A 63 17.79 6.83 -3.99
N GLY A 64 17.32 6.58 -5.21
CA GLY A 64 18.08 6.00 -6.31
C GLY A 64 18.37 4.49 -6.17
N ARG A 65 17.78 3.83 -5.17
CA ARG A 65 17.89 2.39 -4.91
C ARG A 65 16.72 1.93 -4.05
N ILE A 66 16.25 0.71 -4.27
CA ILE A 66 15.31 0.03 -3.36
C ILE A 66 16.11 -1.00 -2.57
N THR A 67 16.00 -1.01 -1.25
CA THR A 67 16.66 -2.04 -0.42
C THR A 67 15.71 -3.17 -0.06
N VAL A 68 16.26 -4.35 0.23
CA VAL A 68 15.47 -5.52 0.65
C VAL A 68 14.73 -5.22 1.95
N GLU A 69 15.35 -4.50 2.88
CA GLU A 69 14.74 -4.12 4.15
C GLU A 69 13.55 -3.16 3.98
N GLU A 70 13.56 -2.34 2.93
CA GLU A 70 12.44 -1.45 2.59
C GLU A 70 11.30 -2.21 1.94
N GLU A 71 11.60 -3.13 1.01
CA GLU A 71 10.60 -4.03 0.43
C GLU A 71 9.96 -4.95 1.48
N ASN A 72 10.75 -5.49 2.39
CA ASN A 72 10.29 -6.39 3.46
C ASN A 72 9.18 -5.75 4.30
N LYS A 73 9.19 -4.43 4.52
CA LYS A 73 8.12 -3.73 5.27
C LYS A 73 6.74 -3.82 4.59
N GLY A 74 6.70 -4.13 3.28
CA GLY A 74 5.49 -4.42 2.52
C GLY A 74 5.22 -5.92 2.34
N LEU A 75 5.96 -6.81 2.99
CA LEU A 75 5.75 -8.26 2.93
C LEU A 75 5.21 -8.75 4.27
N PRO A 76 3.93 -9.13 4.38
CA PRO A 76 3.32 -9.49 5.66
C PRO A 76 4.03 -10.60 6.45
N GLU A 77 4.77 -11.46 5.76
CA GLU A 77 5.51 -12.57 6.34
C GLU A 77 6.87 -12.17 6.95
N SER A 78 7.35 -10.95 6.67
CA SER A 78 8.65 -10.47 7.15
C SER A 78 8.60 -10.01 8.61
N GLU A 79 9.75 -9.98 9.27
CA GLU A 79 9.85 -9.42 10.62
C GLU A 79 9.63 -7.90 10.61
N GLU A 80 10.01 -7.23 9.52
CA GLU A 80 9.93 -5.79 9.34
C GLU A 80 8.49 -5.29 9.15
N ALA A 81 7.60 -6.12 8.61
CA ALA A 81 6.20 -5.78 8.42
C ALA A 81 5.35 -5.97 9.68
N LYS A 82 5.72 -6.89 10.58
CA LYS A 82 4.93 -7.20 11.80
C LYS A 82 4.58 -5.96 12.64
N PRO A 83 5.51 -5.01 12.90
CA PRO A 83 5.17 -3.79 13.64
C PRO A 83 4.15 -2.92 12.89
N VAL A 84 4.19 -2.90 11.56
CA VAL A 84 3.24 -2.12 10.74
C VAL A 84 1.87 -2.78 10.78
N ILE A 85 1.78 -4.10 10.57
CA ILE A 85 0.53 -4.87 10.67
C ILE A 85 -0.14 -4.64 12.01
N ALA A 86 0.62 -4.64 13.11
CA ALA A 86 0.10 -4.43 14.45
C ALA A 86 -0.58 -3.06 14.66
N THR A 87 -0.32 -2.09 13.79
CA THR A 87 -0.99 -0.78 13.79
C THR A 87 -2.29 -0.74 12.97
N LEU A 88 -2.53 -1.71 12.09
CA LEU A 88 -3.70 -1.74 11.19
C LEU A 88 -4.90 -2.43 11.84
N LYS A 89 -5.31 -1.96 13.02
CA LYS A 89 -6.31 -2.64 13.85
C LYS A 89 -7.73 -2.46 13.33
N THR A 90 -8.02 -1.30 12.79
CA THR A 90 -9.34 -0.92 12.29
C THR A 90 -9.31 -0.59 10.79
N VAL A 91 -10.48 -0.55 10.18
CA VAL A 91 -10.66 -0.09 8.79
C VAL A 91 -10.18 1.34 8.64
N ALA A 92 -10.38 2.18 9.66
CA ALA A 92 -9.86 3.54 9.69
C ALA A 92 -8.32 3.57 9.65
N ASP A 93 -7.65 2.73 10.43
CA ASP A 93 -6.18 2.61 10.41
C ASP A 93 -5.68 2.16 9.04
N ALA A 94 -6.37 1.19 8.43
CA ALA A 94 -6.05 0.69 7.10
C ALA A 94 -6.21 1.76 6.01
N GLN A 95 -7.30 2.55 6.05
CA GLN A 95 -7.51 3.67 5.12
C GLN A 95 -6.48 4.79 5.34
N ASP A 96 -6.12 5.10 6.58
CA ASP A 96 -5.08 6.10 6.88
C ASP A 96 -3.71 5.64 6.37
N TYR A 97 -3.34 4.38 6.62
CA TYR A 97 -2.12 3.79 6.09
C TYR A 97 -2.05 3.89 4.56
N ALA A 98 -3.12 3.48 3.88
CA ALA A 98 -3.25 3.58 2.43
C ALA A 98 -3.03 5.02 1.91
N ARG A 99 -3.67 6.00 2.55
CA ARG A 99 -3.51 7.42 2.18
C ARG A 99 -2.08 7.91 2.38
N ARG A 100 -1.43 7.54 3.49
CA ARG A 100 -0.05 7.95 3.77
C ARG A 100 0.93 7.36 2.76
N CYS A 101 0.77 6.08 2.41
CA CYS A 101 1.60 5.42 1.42
C CYS A 101 1.44 6.01 0.02
N HIS A 102 0.21 6.33 -0.41
CA HIS A 102 -0.07 6.92 -1.73
C HIS A 102 0.31 8.41 -1.87
N ARG A 103 0.30 9.17 -0.76
CA ARG A 103 0.60 10.62 -0.77
C ARG A 103 2.07 10.92 -1.07
N ARG A 104 3.00 10.04 -0.68
CA ARG A 104 4.44 10.21 -0.96
C ARG A 104 4.78 10.14 -2.47
N PRO A 105 4.37 9.10 -3.23
CA PRO A 105 4.60 9.03 -4.67
C PRO A 105 4.08 10.26 -5.44
N THR A 106 2.94 10.81 -5.04
CA THR A 106 2.30 11.94 -5.73
C THR A 106 3.02 13.29 -5.52
N MET A 107 3.86 13.44 -4.48
CA MET A 107 4.65 14.67 -4.28
C MET A 107 5.91 14.74 -5.15
N HIS A 108 6.47 13.61 -5.53
CA HIS A 108 7.74 13.53 -6.28
C HIS A 108 7.54 13.48 -7.81
N LEU A 109 6.35 13.11 -8.27
CA LEU A 109 5.92 13.23 -9.67
C LEU A 109 5.46 14.66 -10.00
N ARG A 110 6.36 15.65 -9.91
CA ARG A 110 6.16 16.97 -10.54
C ARG A 110 6.38 16.86 -12.05
N LEU A 111 5.36 16.35 -12.75
CA LEU A 111 5.28 16.36 -14.22
C LEU A 111 4.83 17.73 -14.71
#